data_AF-A0A8C4PR43-F1
#
_entry.id   AF-A0A8C4PR43-F1
#
_cell.length_a   1.000
_cell.length_b   1.000
_cell.length_c   1.000
_cell.angle_alpha   90.00
_cell.angle_beta   90.00
_cell.angle_gamma   90.00
#
_symmetry.space_group_name_H-M   'P 1'
#
loop_
_entity.id
_entity.type
_entity.pdbx_description
1 polymer ?
#
loop_
_entity_poly.entity_id
_entity_poly.type
_entity_poly.pdbx_seq_one_letter_code
_entity_poly.pdbx_strand_id
1 'polypeptide(L)'
;MEAQEEKEAQVAAWLKKIFGDHPIPQYEVNPRTTEILHHLAERNSVRDRDVYLVIEDLKQKASEYESEGISRKQSCICLWKGPKLTIVFRT
;
A
#
# COMPACT_ATOMS: atom_id res chain seq x y z
N MET A 1 -5.52 -35.99 -0.88
CA MET A 1 -6.75 -35.37 -0.32
C MET A 1 -6.37 -34.09 0.43
N GLU A 2 -5.27 -34.08 1.19
CA GLU A 2 -4.76 -32.91 1.93
C GLU A 2 -4.51 -31.64 1.09
N ALA A 3 -3.98 -31.76 -0.14
CA ALA A 3 -3.69 -30.59 -0.97
C ALA A 3 -4.95 -29.80 -1.41
N GLN A 4 -6.13 -30.41 -1.36
CA GLN A 4 -7.38 -29.75 -1.75
C GLN A 4 -7.94 -28.93 -0.58
N GLU A 5 -7.94 -29.50 0.63
CA GLU A 5 -8.35 -28.79 1.85
C GLU A 5 -7.49 -27.55 2.12
N GLU A 6 -6.18 -27.62 1.86
CA GLU A 6 -5.30 -26.45 2.03
C GLU A 6 -5.68 -25.30 1.08
N LYS A 7 -5.99 -25.60 -0.19
CA LYS A 7 -6.47 -24.61 -1.15
C LYS A 7 -7.81 -24.02 -0.72
N GLU A 8 -8.72 -24.85 -0.21
CA GLU A 8 -10.03 -24.40 0.29
C GLU A 8 -9.88 -23.46 1.49
N ALA A 9 -8.98 -23.78 2.42
CA ALA A 9 -8.69 -22.92 3.58
C ALA A 9 -8.08 -21.57 3.16
N GLN A 10 -7.14 -21.57 2.19
CA GLN A 10 -6.56 -20.34 1.65
C GLN A 10 -7.61 -19.47 0.95
N VAL A 11 -8.48 -20.08 0.13
CA VAL A 11 -9.57 -19.38 -0.54
C VAL A 11 -10.57 -18.82 0.47
N ALA A 12 -10.95 -19.58 1.49
CA ALA A 12 -11.86 -19.11 2.54
C ALA A 12 -11.26 -17.92 3.32
N ALA A 13 -9.98 -17.99 3.68
CA ALA A 13 -9.30 -16.88 4.35
C ALA A 13 -9.20 -15.63 3.46
N TRP A 14 -8.92 -15.82 2.16
CA TRP A 14 -8.89 -14.72 1.20
C TRP A 14 -10.27 -14.09 0.99
N LEU A 15 -11.32 -14.90 0.82
CA LEU A 15 -12.69 -14.42 0.71
C LEU A 15 -13.14 -13.69 1.97
N LYS A 16 -12.78 -14.18 3.15
CA LYS A 16 -13.04 -13.50 4.43
C LYS A 16 -12.38 -12.13 4.50
N LYS A 17 -11.17 -11.98 3.97
CA LYS A 17 -10.46 -10.69 3.92
C LYS A 17 -11.16 -9.68 2.99
N ILE A 18 -11.71 -10.13 1.86
CA ILE A 18 -12.32 -9.25 0.85
C ILE A 18 -13.79 -8.94 1.16
N PHE A 19 -14.57 -9.94 1.55
CA PHE A 19 -16.02 -9.86 1.74
C PHE A 19 -16.46 -9.83 3.20
N GLY A 20 -15.55 -10.05 4.16
CA GLY A 20 -15.86 -10.10 5.59
C GLY A 20 -16.31 -11.48 6.09
N ASP A 21 -16.93 -11.53 7.28
CA ASP A 21 -17.44 -12.77 7.88
C ASP A 21 -18.79 -13.16 7.26
N HIS A 22 -18.74 -13.73 6.06
CA HIS A 22 -19.88 -14.39 5.43
C HIS A 22 -19.68 -15.91 5.43
N PRO A 23 -20.56 -16.69 6.08
CA PRO A 23 -20.42 -18.14 6.11
C PRO A 23 -20.69 -18.72 4.70
N ILE A 24 -19.73 -19.47 4.17
CA ILE A 24 -19.85 -20.12 2.85
C ILE A 24 -20.57 -21.47 3.03
N PRO A 25 -21.73 -21.68 2.41
CA PRO A 25 -22.42 -22.97 2.50
C PRO A 25 -21.64 -24.09 1.82
N GLN A 26 -21.59 -25.27 2.42
CA GLN A 26 -20.79 -26.39 1.87
C GLN A 26 -21.25 -26.87 0.49
N TYR A 27 -22.50 -26.63 0.11
CA TYR A 27 -23.01 -26.99 -1.23
C TYR A 27 -22.52 -26.05 -2.34
N GLU A 28 -21.99 -24.87 -2.00
CA GLU A 28 -21.39 -23.92 -2.95
C GLU A 28 -19.90 -24.20 -3.17
N VAL A 29 -19.29 -25.02 -2.31
CA VAL A 29 -17.89 -25.43 -2.41
C VAL A 29 -17.76 -26.50 -3.49
N ASN A 30 -17.28 -26.09 -4.67
CA ASN A 30 -17.01 -26.98 -5.78
C ASN A 30 -15.50 -27.01 -6.06
N PRO A 31 -14.87 -28.19 -6.21
CA PRO A 31 -13.44 -28.30 -6.47
C PRO A 31 -12.96 -27.47 -7.68
N ARG A 32 -13.76 -27.36 -8.74
CA ARG A 32 -13.43 -26.50 -9.90
C ARG A 32 -13.42 -25.02 -9.52
N THR A 33 -14.40 -24.60 -8.72
CA THR A 33 -14.55 -23.21 -8.28
C THR A 33 -13.42 -22.84 -7.32
N THR A 34 -13.08 -23.73 -6.38
CA THR A 34 -11.95 -23.54 -5.45
C THR A 34 -10.63 -23.34 -6.20
N GLU A 35 -10.36 -24.14 -7.24
CA GLU A 35 -9.12 -24.02 -8.00
C GLU A 35 -9.01 -22.69 -8.76
N ILE A 36 -10.12 -22.25 -9.38
CA ILE A 36 -10.18 -20.93 -10.04
C ILE A 36 -9.97 -19.81 -9.02
N LEU A 37 -10.61 -19.89 -7.86
CA LEU A 37 -10.48 -18.90 -6.79
C LEU A 37 -9.08 -18.88 -6.18
N HIS A 38 -8.43 -20.04 -6.04
CA HIS A 38 -7.05 -20.13 -5.56
C HIS A 38 -6.09 -19.38 -6.48
N HIS A 39 -6.17 -19.62 -7.80
CA HIS A 39 -5.35 -18.88 -8.76
C HIS A 39 -5.65 -17.39 -8.79
N LEU A 40 -6.91 -16.99 -8.59
CA LEU A 40 -7.29 -15.58 -8.45
C LEU A 40 -6.68 -14.95 -7.19
N ALA A 41 -6.73 -15.64 -6.05
CA ALA A 41 -6.16 -15.19 -4.79
C ALA A 41 -4.65 -14.98 -4.89
N GLU A 42 -3.94 -15.95 -5.50
CA GLU A 42 -2.50 -15.89 -5.72
C GLU A 42 -2.12 -14.67 -6.56
N ARG A 43 -2.78 -14.47 -7.71
CA ARG A 43 -2.54 -13.30 -8.58
C ARG A 43 -2.89 -11.98 -7.89
N ASN A 44 -3.97 -11.95 -7.10
CA ASN A 44 -4.35 -10.74 -6.40
C ASN A 44 -3.34 -10.38 -5.32
N SER A 45 -2.75 -11.36 -4.64
CA SER A 45 -1.73 -11.13 -3.60
C SER A 45 -0.45 -10.47 -4.15
N VAL A 46 -0.04 -10.84 -5.36
CA VAL A 46 1.12 -10.25 -6.04
C VAL A 46 0.80 -8.81 -6.43
N ARG A 47 -0.35 -8.60 -7.07
CA ARG A 47 -0.77 -7.26 -7.51
C ARG A 47 -0.98 -6.31 -6.33
N ASP A 48 -1.57 -6.79 -5.23
CA ASP A 48 -1.79 -5.98 -4.03
C ASP A 48 -0.45 -5.49 -3.44
N ARG A 49 0.60 -6.31 -3.49
CA ARG A 49 1.95 -5.91 -3.05
C ARG A 49 2.54 -4.84 -3.97
N ASP A 50 2.45 -5.04 -5.29
CA ASP A 50 2.98 -4.08 -6.26
C ASP A 50 2.27 -2.72 -6.14
N VAL A 51 0.94 -2.74 -5.99
CA VAL A 51 0.15 -1.52 -5.77
C VAL A 51 0.53 -0.84 -4.46
N TYR A 52 0.72 -1.60 -3.38
CA TYR A 52 1.16 -1.05 -2.10
C TYR A 52 2.51 -0.33 -2.22
N LEU A 53 3.50 -0.96 -2.89
CA LEU A 53 4.82 -0.36 -3.09
C LEU A 53 4.74 0.95 -3.90
N VAL A 54 3.92 0.99 -4.95
CA VAL A 54 3.73 2.22 -5.75
C VAL A 54 3.06 3.32 -4.91
N ILE A 55 2.08 2.97 -4.08
CA ILE A 55 1.42 3.96 -3.20
C ILE A 55 2.39 4.51 -2.16
N GLU A 56 3.21 3.67 -1.53
CA GLU A 56 4.23 4.11 -0.56
C GLU A 56 5.27 5.03 -1.22
N ASP A 57 5.79 4.65 -2.38
CA ASP A 57 6.74 5.45 -3.16
C ASP A 57 6.15 6.83 -3.54
N LEU A 58 4.89 6.87 -3.97
CA LEU A 58 4.22 8.14 -4.29
C LEU A 58 4.00 9.02 -3.04
N LYS A 59 3.66 8.42 -1.89
CA LYS A 59 3.54 9.16 -0.63
C LYS A 59 4.89 9.75 -0.19
N GLN A 60 5.97 8.98 -0.33
CA GLN A 60 7.31 9.47 0.00
C GLN A 60 7.70 10.64 -0.91
N LYS A 61 7.53 10.50 -2.23
CA LYS A 61 7.82 11.60 -3.17
C LYS A 61 7.00 12.86 -2.85
N ALA A 62 5.71 12.71 -2.53
CA ALA A 62 4.86 13.85 -2.15
C ALA A 62 5.43 14.58 -0.92
N SER A 63 5.85 13.83 0.10
CA SER A 63 6.49 14.38 1.31
C SER A 63 7.82 15.07 1.01
N GLU A 64 8.63 14.53 0.09
CA GLU A 64 9.89 15.14 -0.35
C GLU A 64 9.64 16.48 -1.07
N TYR A 65 8.68 16.53 -2.00
CA TYR A 65 8.31 17.78 -2.69
C TYR A 65 7.76 18.84 -1.74
N GLU A 66 6.95 18.46 -0.75
CA GLU A 66 6.49 19.37 0.30
C GLU A 66 7.68 19.90 1.10
N SER A 67 8.63 19.04 1.47
CA SER A 67 9.83 19.41 2.23
C SER A 67 10.77 20.32 1.44
N GLU A 68 10.97 20.07 0.14
CA GLU A 68 11.74 20.93 -0.76
C GLU A 68 11.06 22.29 -0.94
N GLY A 69 9.73 22.30 -1.10
CA GLY A 69 8.93 23.52 -1.16
C GLY A 69 9.02 24.33 0.13
N ILE A 70 8.99 23.67 1.28
CA ILE A 70 9.14 24.26 2.61
C ILE A 70 10.59 24.74 2.85
N SER A 71 11.60 24.01 2.39
CA SER A 71 13.02 24.39 2.47
C SER A 71 13.32 25.62 1.61
N ARG A 72 12.80 25.64 0.37
CA ARG A 72 12.93 26.79 -0.53
C ARG A 72 12.19 28.02 0.01
N LYS A 73 11.01 27.83 0.63
CA LYS A 73 10.30 28.90 1.34
C LYS A 73 11.06 29.35 2.59
N GLN A 74 11.58 28.44 3.41
CA GLN A 74 12.38 28.77 4.61
C GLN A 74 13.65 29.54 4.25
N SER A 75 14.36 29.14 3.19
CA SER A 75 15.49 29.88 2.61
C SER A 75 15.11 31.33 2.26
N CYS A 76 13.93 31.54 1.69
CA CYS A 76 13.43 32.89 1.42
C CYS A 76 12.95 33.64 2.67
N ILE A 77 12.43 32.95 3.70
CA ILE A 77 11.93 33.55 4.95
C ILE A 77 13.09 33.99 5.87
N CYS A 78 14.21 33.26 5.92
CA CYS A 78 15.41 33.73 6.63
C CYS A 78 16.16 34.86 5.89
N LEU A 79 15.92 35.03 4.59
CA LEU A 79 16.47 36.15 3.79
C LEU A 79 15.69 37.47 3.97
N TRP A 80 14.45 37.42 4.45
CA TRP A 80 13.58 38.60 4.66
C TRP A 80 13.33 38.89 6.15
N LYS A 81 14.39 38.97 6.96
CA LYS A 81 14.32 39.50 8.34
C LYS A 81 14.68 40.99 8.37
N GLY A 82 13.79 41.84 7.86
CA GLY A 82 13.83 43.30 8.06
C GLY A 82 14.93 44.07 7.30
N PRO A 83 15.05 45.40 7.53
CA PRO A 83 15.77 46.31 6.65
C PRO A 83 17.31 46.29 6.76
N LYS A 84 17.92 45.33 7.48
CA LYS A 84 19.37 45.17 7.56
C LYS A 84 19.75 43.69 7.51
N LEU A 85 20.36 43.29 6.39
CA LEU A 85 20.84 41.94 6.11
C LEU A 85 22.23 41.75 6.74
N THR A 86 22.32 41.04 7.86
CA THR A 86 23.61 40.55 8.41
C THR A 86 23.75 39.09 8.04
N ILE A 87 24.68 38.79 7.12
CA ILE A 87 24.98 37.43 6.67
C ILE A 87 25.98 36.81 7.65
N VAL A 88 25.53 35.82 8.44
CA VAL A 88 26.41 35.02 9.30
C VAL A 88 26.67 33.69 8.58
N PHE A 89 27.88 33.50 8.06
CA PHE A 89 28.36 32.19 7.63
C PHE A 89 28.93 31.45 8.84
N ARG A 90 28.38 30.28 9.18
CA ARG A 90 29.06 29.32 10.06
C ARG A 90 30.06 28.53 9.21
N THR A 91 31.35 28.68 9.50
CA THR A 91 32.41 27.71 9.17
C THR A 91 32.23 26.43 9.97
#